data_AF-A0A0D7AD06-F1
#
_entry.id   AF-A0A0D7AD06-F1
#
_cell.length_a   1.000
_cell.length_b   1.000
_cell.length_c   1.000
_cell.angle_alpha   90.00
_cell.angle_beta   90.00
_cell.angle_gamma   90.00
#
_symmetry.space_group_name_H-M   'P 1'
#
loop_
_entity.id
_entity.type
_entity.pdbx_description
1 polymer ?
#
loop_
_entity_poly.entity_id
_entity_poly.type
_entity_poly.pdbx_seq_one_letter_code
_entity_poly.pdbx_strand_id
1 'polypeptide(L)'
;MDLYASSPAARAVWDGADAHLLAVYGFSIVEIVKDNPKEKTIHFGGIKGQAIRKRYMDMTYDTMDKDGHVRTLPLFADINIRTLKYTFSHPNGLLFATQFAQIALVVTEKAAFEDMHAKGFMQKDCAFTGHSLGEYSALASIADVLEISALVDVVFYRGITMQRAVERDAQNRSNYAMCAVNPGRVSKTFSDAALREVVDGIADLTGTLLQIVNYNVEGQQYVCAGELVALQTLTNVLNYLKVKKVDIVKLTKEFTEEKVKEMFKEIVQSCYESALELQKSTGHIILERGFATIPLPGIDVPFHSRYLWAGVLPFHAYLSKKINPDHLNPDTLIGKYIPNLIALPFEVLREYAQIIYDQTSSPRLDKVLKQWDVENWGSEKQRQKLAYIILVELLAYQFAS
;
A
#
# COMPACT_ATOMS: atom_id res chain seq x y z
N MET A 1 22.53 10.15 -0.24
CA MET A 1 23.76 9.71 -0.94
C MET A 1 25.02 9.90 -0.11
N ASP A 2 25.01 10.71 0.96
CA ASP A 2 26.15 10.87 1.86
C ASP A 2 26.61 9.55 2.51
N LEU A 3 25.67 8.72 2.96
CA LEU A 3 25.98 7.42 3.52
C LEU A 3 26.56 6.45 2.47
N TYR A 4 26.04 6.49 1.24
CA TYR A 4 26.61 5.74 0.11
C TYR A 4 28.09 6.11 -0.14
N ALA A 5 28.42 7.40 -0.03
CA ALA A 5 29.78 7.89 -0.23
C ALA A 5 30.74 7.55 0.94
N SER A 6 30.23 7.35 2.15
CA SER A 6 31.05 7.21 3.38
C SER A 6 31.10 5.80 3.97
N SER A 7 30.08 4.97 3.75
CA SER A 7 29.98 3.62 4.33
C SER A 7 30.11 2.52 3.28
N PRO A 8 31.10 1.60 3.41
CA PRO A 8 31.22 0.44 2.52
C PRO A 8 30.00 -0.48 2.56
N ALA A 9 29.40 -0.68 3.74
CA ALA A 9 28.21 -1.52 3.91
C ALA A 9 27.00 -0.92 3.18
N ALA A 10 26.74 0.38 3.39
CA ALA A 10 25.68 1.08 2.68
C ALA A 10 25.90 1.05 1.16
N ARG A 11 27.15 1.25 0.71
CA ARG A 11 27.50 1.22 -0.71
C ARG A 11 27.23 -0.13 -1.36
N ALA A 12 27.58 -1.23 -0.68
CA ALA A 12 27.32 -2.58 -1.18
C ALA A 12 25.83 -2.85 -1.43
N VAL A 13 24.94 -2.34 -0.56
CA VAL A 13 23.48 -2.46 -0.75
C VAL A 13 23.03 -1.73 -2.02
N TRP A 14 23.46 -0.48 -2.19
CA TRP A 14 23.12 0.32 -3.38
C TRP A 14 23.67 -0.29 -4.67
N ASP A 15 24.95 -0.67 -4.68
CA ASP A 15 25.60 -1.24 -5.86
C ASP A 15 24.97 -2.59 -6.24
N GLY A 16 24.60 -3.42 -5.25
CA GLY A 16 23.89 -4.68 -5.47
C GLY A 16 22.48 -4.47 -6.05
N ALA A 17 21.71 -3.52 -5.50
CA ALA A 17 20.41 -3.13 -6.04
C ALA A 17 20.52 -2.60 -7.47
N ASP A 18 21.46 -1.68 -7.72
CA ASP A 18 21.66 -1.02 -9.00
C ASP A 18 22.09 -2.00 -10.10
N ALA A 19 23.05 -2.88 -9.80
CA ALA A 19 23.52 -3.90 -10.73
C ALA A 19 22.39 -4.85 -11.15
N HIS A 20 21.55 -5.27 -10.19
CA HIS A 20 20.39 -6.10 -10.48
C HIS A 20 19.36 -5.37 -11.35
N LEU A 21 18.97 -4.14 -10.99
CA LEU A 21 17.99 -3.36 -11.75
C LEU A 21 18.48 -3.03 -13.17
N LEU A 22 19.77 -2.73 -13.35
CA LEU A 22 20.38 -2.56 -14.67
C LEU A 22 20.31 -3.83 -15.51
N ALA A 23 20.65 -4.98 -14.93
CA ALA A 23 20.64 -6.26 -15.63
C ALA A 23 19.22 -6.71 -16.02
N VAL A 24 18.24 -6.41 -15.17
CA VAL A 24 16.90 -6.99 -15.23
C VAL A 24 15.86 -6.06 -15.85
N TYR A 25 15.98 -4.75 -15.60
CA TYR A 25 15.04 -3.72 -16.05
C TYR A 25 15.69 -2.66 -16.92
N GLY A 26 17.02 -2.58 -16.97
CA GLY A 26 17.73 -1.68 -17.87
C GLY A 26 17.82 -0.23 -17.39
N PHE A 27 17.61 0.04 -16.08
CA PHE A 27 17.82 1.36 -15.49
C PHE A 27 18.68 1.29 -14.22
N SER A 28 19.40 2.38 -13.95
CA SER A 28 20.14 2.59 -12.71
C SER A 28 19.26 3.34 -11.71
N ILE A 29 19.05 2.77 -10.53
CA ILE A 29 18.37 3.48 -9.43
C ILE A 29 19.28 4.54 -8.81
N VAL A 30 20.60 4.32 -8.81
CA VAL A 30 21.58 5.30 -8.32
C VAL A 30 21.53 6.58 -9.15
N GLU A 31 21.45 6.46 -10.48
CA GLU A 31 21.24 7.60 -11.40
C GLU A 31 19.93 8.33 -11.09
N ILE A 32 18.81 7.60 -10.94
CA ILE A 32 17.51 8.19 -10.66
C ILE A 32 17.52 8.99 -9.35
N VAL A 33 18.17 8.47 -8.30
CA VAL A 33 18.22 9.15 -7.00
C VAL A 33 19.18 10.33 -6.99
N LYS A 34 20.29 10.27 -7.73
CA LYS A 34 21.27 11.37 -7.80
C LYS A 34 20.80 12.52 -8.68
N ASP A 35 20.28 12.19 -9.86
CA ASP A 35 20.07 13.18 -10.92
C ASP A 35 18.58 13.54 -11.09
N ASN A 36 17.67 12.72 -10.54
CA ASN A 36 16.21 12.84 -10.67
C ASN A 36 15.76 13.23 -12.10
N PRO A 37 16.12 12.43 -13.13
CA PRO A 37 15.79 12.75 -14.50
C PRO A 37 14.27 12.76 -14.69
N LYS A 38 13.75 13.60 -15.60
CA LYS A 38 12.32 13.61 -15.94
C LYS A 38 11.90 12.42 -16.79
N GLU A 39 12.83 11.85 -17.54
CA GLU A 39 12.60 10.73 -18.44
C GLU A 39 13.72 9.71 -18.37
N LYS A 40 13.38 8.42 -18.53
CA LYS A 40 14.36 7.33 -18.65
C LYS A 40 13.92 6.37 -19.73
N THR A 41 14.74 6.27 -20.78
CA THR A 41 14.48 5.36 -21.90
C THR A 41 15.23 4.05 -21.69
N ILE A 42 14.48 2.96 -21.67
CA ILE A 42 15.00 1.59 -21.67
C ILE A 42 15.13 1.12 -23.11
N HIS A 43 16.30 0.64 -23.48
CA HIS A 43 16.58 0.14 -24.84
C HIS A 43 16.58 -1.39 -24.85
N PHE A 44 15.77 -1.99 -25.70
CA PHE A 44 15.62 -3.45 -25.82
C PHE A 44 16.52 -4.05 -26.91
N GLY A 45 17.72 -3.48 -27.09
CA GLY A 45 18.69 -3.91 -28.10
C GLY A 45 19.49 -5.16 -27.71
N GLY A 46 19.82 -5.99 -28.70
CA GLY A 46 20.63 -7.20 -28.52
C GLY A 46 19.94 -8.28 -27.65
N ILE A 47 20.69 -9.34 -27.33
CA ILE A 47 20.17 -10.49 -26.56
C ILE A 47 19.72 -10.06 -25.15
N LYS A 48 20.51 -9.21 -24.48
CA LYS A 48 20.18 -8.70 -23.14
C LYS A 48 18.91 -7.86 -23.16
N GLY A 49 18.77 -6.93 -24.12
CA GLY A 49 17.58 -6.09 -24.24
C GLY A 49 16.31 -6.89 -24.57
N GLN A 50 16.41 -7.97 -25.33
CA GLN A 50 15.29 -8.88 -25.58
C GLN A 50 14.80 -9.57 -24.30
N ALA A 51 15.72 -9.98 -23.42
CA ALA A 51 15.37 -10.58 -22.13
C ALA A 51 14.68 -9.56 -21.20
N ILE A 52 15.18 -8.33 -21.15
CA ILE A 52 14.56 -7.22 -20.41
C ILE A 52 13.14 -6.95 -20.94
N ARG A 53 12.98 -6.86 -22.26
CA ARG A 53 11.66 -6.66 -22.89
C ARG A 53 10.70 -7.79 -22.55
N LYS A 54 11.16 -9.04 -22.63
CA LYS A 54 10.34 -10.19 -22.27
C LYS A 54 9.86 -10.08 -20.83
N ARG A 55 10.72 -9.68 -19.89
CA ARG A 55 10.31 -9.47 -18.50
C ARG A 55 9.22 -8.41 -18.36
N TYR A 56 9.33 -7.28 -19.05
CA TYR A 56 8.26 -6.27 -19.07
C TYR A 56 6.95 -6.79 -19.68
N MET A 57 7.02 -7.62 -20.72
CA MET A 57 5.85 -8.23 -21.34
C MET A 57 5.17 -9.28 -20.45
N ASP A 58 5.97 -10.02 -19.67
CA ASP A 58 5.49 -11.06 -18.76
C ASP A 58 4.86 -10.48 -17.48
N MET A 59 4.97 -9.17 -17.25
CA MET A 59 4.38 -8.48 -16.12
C MET A 59 2.90 -8.20 -16.36
N THR A 60 2.04 -8.84 -15.57
CA THR A 60 0.59 -8.68 -15.59
C THR A 60 0.06 -8.22 -14.25
N TYR A 61 -1.15 -7.67 -14.23
CA TYR A 61 -1.93 -7.39 -13.04
C TYR A 61 -3.38 -7.78 -13.27
N ASP A 62 -4.10 -8.04 -12.19
CA ASP A 62 -5.53 -8.33 -12.23
C ASP A 62 -6.29 -7.09 -11.76
N THR A 63 -7.35 -6.76 -12.50
CA THR A 63 -8.31 -5.71 -12.15
C THR A 63 -9.72 -6.26 -12.20
N MET A 64 -10.64 -5.60 -11.50
CA MET A 64 -12.06 -5.96 -11.50
C MET A 64 -12.80 -5.04 -12.45
N ASP A 65 -13.57 -5.60 -13.39
CA ASP A 65 -14.47 -4.80 -14.21
C ASP A 65 -15.73 -4.36 -13.45
N LYS A 66 -16.53 -3.49 -14.07
CA LYS A 66 -17.76 -2.96 -13.47
C LYS A 66 -18.81 -4.04 -13.15
N ASP A 67 -18.69 -5.22 -13.76
CA ASP A 67 -19.57 -6.37 -13.56
C ASP A 67 -19.02 -7.34 -12.50
N GLY A 68 -17.89 -7.02 -11.87
CA GLY A 68 -17.28 -7.82 -10.81
C GLY A 68 -16.37 -8.96 -11.32
N HIS A 69 -16.11 -9.06 -12.63
CA HIS A 69 -15.23 -10.09 -13.17
C HIS A 69 -13.77 -9.65 -13.11
N VAL A 70 -12.91 -10.57 -12.68
CA VAL A 70 -11.46 -10.36 -12.65
C VAL A 70 -10.88 -10.53 -14.06
N ARG A 71 -10.11 -9.55 -14.52
CA ARG A 71 -9.40 -9.57 -15.80
C ARG A 71 -7.91 -9.37 -15.59
N THR A 72 -7.11 -10.26 -16.18
CA THR A 72 -5.65 -10.12 -16.23
C THR A 72 -5.24 -9.24 -17.40
N LEU A 73 -4.53 -8.16 -17.12
CA LEU A 73 -4.04 -7.19 -18.09
C LEU A 73 -2.51 -7.06 -18.01
N PRO A 74 -1.84 -6.76 -19.14
CA PRO A 74 -0.41 -6.45 -19.11
C PRO A 74 -0.17 -5.13 -18.38
N LEU A 75 0.84 -5.06 -17.50
CA LEU A 75 1.28 -3.82 -16.85
C LEU A 75 1.88 -2.82 -17.86
N PHE A 76 2.40 -3.34 -18.98
CA PHE A 76 3.00 -2.58 -20.07
C PHE A 76 2.36 -2.97 -21.41
N ALA A 77 1.10 -2.59 -21.62
CA ALA A 77 0.33 -2.91 -22.82
C ALA A 77 0.96 -2.40 -24.13
N ASP A 78 1.80 -1.37 -24.05
CA ASP A 78 2.53 -0.74 -25.15
C ASP A 78 3.90 -1.38 -25.44
N ILE A 79 4.34 -2.34 -24.62
CA ILE A 79 5.54 -3.14 -24.87
C ILE A 79 5.12 -4.46 -25.51
N ASN A 80 5.53 -4.68 -26.76
CA ASN A 80 5.34 -5.93 -27.50
C ASN A 80 6.66 -6.42 -28.11
N ILE A 81 6.63 -7.55 -28.81
CA ILE A 81 7.82 -8.18 -29.38
C ILE A 81 8.60 -7.32 -30.39
N ARG A 82 7.97 -6.28 -30.95
CA ARG A 82 8.58 -5.33 -31.90
C ARG A 82 9.02 -4.03 -31.23
N THR A 83 8.61 -3.77 -30.00
CA THR A 83 9.01 -2.55 -29.26
C THR A 83 10.52 -2.54 -29.07
N LEU A 84 11.19 -1.49 -29.54
CA LEU A 84 12.65 -1.35 -29.48
C LEU A 84 13.13 -0.61 -28.23
N LYS A 85 12.28 0.26 -27.69
CA LYS A 85 12.55 1.05 -26.50
C LYS A 85 11.25 1.42 -25.79
N TYR A 86 11.35 1.71 -24.51
CA TYR A 86 10.24 2.20 -23.68
C TYR A 86 10.73 3.37 -22.84
N THR A 87 9.94 4.43 -22.72
CA THR A 87 10.34 5.64 -21.97
C THR A 87 9.42 5.85 -20.78
N PHE A 88 9.98 5.78 -19.57
CA PHE A 88 9.32 6.27 -18.37
C PHE A 88 9.43 7.80 -18.33
N SER A 89 8.37 8.47 -17.90
CA SER A 89 8.37 9.93 -17.71
C SER A 89 7.57 10.34 -16.47
N HIS A 90 8.00 11.44 -15.83
CA HIS A 90 7.26 12.07 -14.75
C HIS A 90 7.58 13.58 -14.71
N PRO A 91 6.58 14.48 -14.61
CA PRO A 91 6.77 15.93 -14.81
C PRO A 91 7.75 16.57 -13.82
N ASN A 92 7.78 16.05 -12.58
CA ASN A 92 8.62 16.54 -11.49
C ASN A 92 9.94 15.74 -11.34
N GLY A 93 10.20 14.77 -12.22
CA GLY A 93 11.32 13.84 -12.09
C GLY A 93 10.87 12.45 -11.64
N LEU A 94 11.60 11.42 -12.10
CA LEU A 94 11.27 10.01 -11.88
C LEU A 94 11.38 9.57 -10.43
N LEU A 95 12.13 10.28 -9.58
CA LEU A 95 12.17 10.00 -8.14
C LEU A 95 10.81 10.17 -7.46
N PHE A 96 9.90 10.94 -8.06
CA PHE A 96 8.53 11.12 -7.58
C PHE A 96 7.54 10.09 -8.17
N ALA A 97 7.96 9.29 -9.16
CA ALA A 97 7.13 8.22 -9.68
C ALA A 97 7.16 7.03 -8.71
N THR A 98 5.98 6.54 -8.30
CA THR A 98 5.83 5.54 -7.22
C THR A 98 6.74 4.33 -7.38
N GLN A 99 6.87 3.78 -8.60
CA GLN A 99 7.68 2.61 -8.87
C GLN A 99 9.19 2.80 -8.65
N PHE A 100 9.70 4.03 -8.74
CA PHE A 100 11.12 4.33 -8.45
C PHE A 100 11.30 4.86 -7.03
N ALA A 101 10.36 5.68 -6.55
CA ALA A 101 10.36 6.19 -5.18
C ALA A 101 10.41 5.05 -4.14
N GLN A 102 9.61 4.00 -4.36
CA GLN A 102 9.57 2.85 -3.45
C GLN A 102 10.93 2.13 -3.40
N ILE A 103 11.58 1.89 -4.54
CA ILE A 103 12.93 1.30 -4.57
C ILE A 103 13.92 2.20 -3.83
N ALA A 104 13.91 3.51 -4.12
CA ALA A 104 14.84 4.46 -3.51
C ALA A 104 14.71 4.47 -1.97
N LEU A 105 13.48 4.44 -1.45
CA LEU A 105 13.22 4.37 -0.01
C LEU A 105 13.74 3.08 0.61
N VAL A 106 13.36 1.91 0.08
CA VAL A 106 13.77 0.63 0.70
C VAL A 106 15.27 0.39 0.63
N VAL A 107 15.93 0.82 -0.46
CA VAL A 107 17.39 0.73 -0.58
C VAL A 107 18.08 1.70 0.38
N THR A 108 17.51 2.90 0.59
CA THR A 108 18.01 3.85 1.60
C THR A 108 17.91 3.27 3.00
N GLU A 109 16.75 2.72 3.36
CA GLU A 109 16.47 2.12 4.67
C GLU A 109 17.39 0.92 4.94
N LYS A 110 17.49 -0.02 3.98
CA LYS A 110 18.38 -1.18 4.11
C LYS A 110 19.85 -0.76 4.15
N ALA A 111 20.28 0.23 3.36
CA ALA A 111 21.66 0.73 3.40
C ALA A 111 22.01 1.38 4.74
N ALA A 112 21.08 2.15 5.33
CA ALA A 112 21.25 2.72 6.66
C ALA A 112 21.32 1.61 7.73
N PHE A 113 20.47 0.59 7.60
CA PHE A 113 20.48 -0.54 8.51
C PHE A 113 21.79 -1.34 8.44
N GLU A 114 22.29 -1.69 7.25
CA GLU A 114 23.53 -2.44 7.10
C GLU A 114 24.75 -1.68 7.63
N ASP A 115 24.76 -0.35 7.55
CA ASP A 115 25.79 0.47 8.19
C ASP A 115 25.74 0.37 9.72
N MET A 116 24.55 0.42 10.32
CA MET A 116 24.37 0.21 11.77
C MET A 116 24.77 -1.19 12.20
N HIS A 117 24.40 -2.20 11.40
CA HIS A 117 24.74 -3.59 11.63
C HIS A 117 26.26 -3.81 11.57
N ALA A 118 26.95 -3.27 10.56
CA ALA A 118 28.41 -3.35 10.43
C ALA A 118 29.16 -2.68 11.59
N LYS A 119 28.54 -1.69 12.26
CA LYS A 119 29.08 -1.01 13.45
C LYS A 119 28.73 -1.71 14.77
N GLY A 120 27.96 -2.79 14.73
CA GLY A 120 27.56 -3.55 15.92
C GLY A 120 26.47 -2.88 16.76
N PHE A 121 25.67 -1.99 16.17
CA PHE A 121 24.57 -1.31 16.89
C PHE A 121 23.26 -2.11 16.94
N MET A 122 23.22 -3.28 16.33
CA MET A 122 22.00 -4.10 16.24
C MET A 122 21.80 -5.02 17.45
N GLN A 123 20.65 -4.88 18.09
CA GLN A 123 20.18 -5.81 19.11
C GLN A 123 19.51 -7.02 18.47
N LYS A 124 19.88 -8.24 18.90
CA LYS A 124 19.40 -9.51 18.32
C LYS A 124 17.91 -9.80 18.54
N ASP A 125 17.35 -9.29 19.64
CA ASP A 125 15.97 -9.54 20.06
C ASP A 125 15.15 -8.25 20.09
N CYS A 126 15.30 -7.41 19.06
CA CYS A 126 14.45 -6.25 18.90
C CYS A 126 13.13 -6.63 18.22
N ALA A 127 12.03 -6.05 18.71
CA ALA A 127 10.80 -6.01 17.94
C ALA A 127 10.95 -5.01 16.78
N PHE A 128 10.29 -5.29 15.67
CA PHE A 128 10.35 -4.44 14.49
C PHE A 128 9.04 -4.43 13.72
N THR A 129 8.82 -3.30 13.05
CA THR A 129 7.69 -3.07 12.16
C THR A 129 8.10 -2.03 11.14
N GLY A 130 7.30 -1.87 10.10
CA GLY A 130 7.48 -0.80 9.14
C GLY A 130 6.13 -0.38 8.59
N HIS A 131 5.89 0.93 8.53
CA HIS A 131 4.63 1.46 8.04
C HIS A 131 4.54 1.30 6.52
N SER A 132 3.51 0.59 6.05
CA SER A 132 3.29 0.36 4.62
C SER A 132 4.53 -0.23 3.91
N LEU A 133 5.15 0.52 2.99
CA LEU A 133 6.38 0.14 2.29
C LEU A 133 7.51 -0.30 3.24
N GLY A 134 7.63 0.35 4.40
CA GLY A 134 8.70 0.06 5.36
C GLY A 134 8.67 -1.36 5.90
N GLU A 135 7.53 -2.07 5.79
CA GLU A 135 7.41 -3.47 6.20
C GLU A 135 8.36 -4.38 5.41
N TYR A 136 8.48 -4.16 4.10
CA TYR A 136 9.41 -4.90 3.24
C TYR A 136 10.87 -4.60 3.61
N SER A 137 11.19 -3.34 3.88
CA SER A 137 12.53 -2.94 4.33
C SER A 137 12.89 -3.57 5.66
N ALA A 138 11.96 -3.57 6.63
CA ALA A 138 12.19 -4.12 7.96
C ALA A 138 12.40 -5.64 7.89
N LEU A 139 11.55 -6.37 7.15
CA LEU A 139 11.70 -7.81 6.95
C LEU A 139 13.00 -8.17 6.21
N ALA A 140 13.35 -7.40 5.18
CA ALA A 140 14.59 -7.62 4.44
C ALA A 140 15.84 -7.28 5.26
N SER A 141 15.77 -6.32 6.18
CA SER A 141 16.93 -5.86 6.94
C SER A 141 17.15 -6.67 8.22
N ILE A 142 16.09 -6.97 8.97
CA ILE A 142 16.19 -7.58 10.30
C ILE A 142 16.05 -9.10 10.24
N ALA A 143 15.12 -9.60 9.42
CA ALA A 143 14.80 -11.03 9.34
C ALA A 143 15.38 -11.72 8.10
N ASP A 144 16.08 -10.97 7.23
CA ASP A 144 16.69 -11.43 5.97
C ASP A 144 15.74 -12.26 5.09
N VAL A 145 14.45 -11.91 5.09
CA VAL A 145 13.41 -12.63 4.33
C VAL A 145 13.59 -12.46 2.82
N LEU A 146 14.09 -11.30 2.41
CA LEU A 146 14.29 -10.92 1.01
C LEU A 146 15.71 -10.41 0.81
N GLU A 147 16.44 -11.09 -0.08
CA GLU A 147 17.68 -10.57 -0.64
C GLU A 147 17.41 -9.21 -1.33
N ILE A 148 18.45 -8.38 -1.46
CA ILE A 148 18.32 -7.05 -2.07
C ILE A 148 17.73 -7.11 -3.49
N SER A 149 18.10 -8.13 -4.28
CA SER A 149 17.59 -8.37 -5.63
C SER A 149 16.09 -8.68 -5.64
N ALA A 150 15.62 -9.50 -4.71
CA ALA A 150 14.23 -9.86 -4.55
C ALA A 150 13.41 -8.68 -3.99
N LEU A 151 13.97 -7.94 -3.02
CA LEU A 151 13.35 -6.75 -2.45
C LEU A 151 13.04 -5.71 -3.52
N VAL A 152 14.03 -5.33 -4.34
CA VAL A 152 13.83 -4.31 -5.38
C VAL A 152 12.87 -4.78 -6.48
N ASP A 153 12.86 -6.07 -6.82
CA ASP A 153 11.89 -6.69 -7.73
C ASP A 153 10.45 -6.56 -7.18
N VAL A 154 10.25 -6.92 -5.91
CA VAL A 154 8.93 -6.87 -5.23
C VAL A 154 8.41 -5.45 -5.16
N VAL A 155 9.21 -4.49 -4.70
CA VAL A 155 8.72 -3.10 -4.54
C VAL A 155 8.54 -2.39 -5.88
N PHE A 156 9.33 -2.74 -6.91
CA PHE A 156 9.10 -2.24 -8.27
C PHE A 156 7.76 -2.76 -8.81
N TYR A 157 7.52 -4.06 -8.69
CA TYR A 157 6.28 -4.68 -9.12
C TYR A 157 5.08 -4.14 -8.33
N ARG A 158 5.21 -3.95 -7.02
CA ARG A 158 4.22 -3.30 -6.16
C ARG A 158 3.89 -1.89 -6.67
N GLY A 159 4.91 -1.04 -6.83
CA GLY A 159 4.73 0.34 -7.26
C GLY A 159 4.08 0.48 -8.64
N ILE A 160 4.46 -0.34 -9.62
CA ILE A 160 3.84 -0.29 -10.96
C ILE A 160 2.42 -0.86 -10.96
N THR A 161 2.16 -1.91 -10.17
CA THR A 161 0.82 -2.51 -10.06
C THR A 161 -0.17 -1.50 -9.49
N MET A 162 0.20 -0.80 -8.42
CA MET A 162 -0.68 0.21 -7.84
C MET A 162 -0.96 1.36 -8.81
N GLN A 163 0.05 1.79 -9.58
CA GLN A 163 -0.10 2.86 -10.56
C GLN A 163 -0.98 2.47 -11.76
N ARG A 164 -0.92 1.21 -12.19
CA ARG A 164 -1.68 0.69 -13.34
C ARG A 164 -3.07 0.19 -12.97
N ALA A 165 -3.30 -0.14 -11.71
CA ALA A 165 -4.61 -0.57 -11.22
C ALA A 165 -5.67 0.53 -11.33
N VAL A 166 -5.25 1.80 -11.34
CA VAL A 166 -6.15 2.95 -11.38
C VAL A 166 -6.41 3.41 -12.81
N GLU A 167 -7.69 3.52 -13.17
CA GLU A 167 -8.12 4.14 -14.42
C GLU A 167 -7.78 5.64 -14.43
N ARG A 168 -7.23 6.10 -15.56
CA ARG A 168 -6.80 7.49 -15.75
C ARG A 168 -7.47 8.11 -16.97
N ASP A 169 -7.76 9.40 -16.90
CA ASP A 169 -8.32 10.17 -18.00
C ASP A 169 -7.29 10.48 -19.11
N ALA A 170 -7.71 11.19 -20.15
CA ALA A 170 -6.84 11.59 -21.27
C ALA A 170 -5.70 12.54 -20.85
N GLN A 171 -5.78 13.15 -19.67
CA GLN A 171 -4.74 13.98 -19.05
C GLN A 171 -3.90 13.19 -18.02
N ASN A 172 -4.06 11.86 -17.98
CA ASN A 172 -3.40 10.94 -17.06
C ASN A 172 -3.75 11.17 -15.57
N ARG A 173 -4.90 11.79 -15.28
CA ARG A 173 -5.39 12.04 -13.92
C ARG A 173 -6.30 10.90 -13.47
N SER A 174 -6.25 10.60 -12.17
CA SER A 174 -7.10 9.62 -11.52
C SER A 174 -8.31 10.29 -10.84
N ASN A 175 -9.41 9.56 -10.67
CA ASN A 175 -10.56 10.00 -9.88
C ASN A 175 -10.43 9.65 -8.38
N TYR A 176 -9.24 9.27 -7.92
CA TYR A 176 -8.95 8.88 -6.55
C TYR A 176 -7.87 9.76 -5.93
N ALA A 177 -7.88 9.86 -4.60
CA ALA A 177 -6.84 10.53 -3.83
C ALA A 177 -6.79 9.97 -2.40
N MET A 178 -5.95 10.59 -1.58
CA MET A 178 -5.88 10.35 -0.14
C MET A 178 -5.87 11.67 0.63
N CYS A 179 -6.53 11.70 1.79
CA CYS A 179 -6.59 12.86 2.69
C CYS A 179 -6.19 12.44 4.11
N ALA A 180 -5.24 13.17 4.71
CA ALA A 180 -5.01 13.08 6.14
C ALA A 180 -6.16 13.75 6.90
N VAL A 181 -6.67 13.10 7.94
CA VAL A 181 -7.80 13.56 8.76
C VAL A 181 -7.38 13.64 10.22
N ASN A 182 -7.73 14.75 10.87
CA ASN A 182 -7.51 14.98 12.29
C ASN A 182 -8.86 15.14 13.02
N PRO A 183 -9.39 14.06 13.65
CA PRO A 183 -10.64 14.07 14.42
C PRO A 183 -10.70 15.18 15.47
N GLY A 184 -9.61 15.38 16.22
CA GLY A 184 -9.53 16.39 17.27
C GLY A 184 -9.69 17.84 16.77
N ARG A 185 -9.51 18.10 15.47
CA ARG A 185 -9.80 19.43 14.88
C ARG A 185 -11.28 19.66 14.60
N VAL A 186 -12.10 18.62 14.50
CA VAL A 186 -13.56 18.73 14.38
C VAL A 186 -14.15 19.22 15.70
N SER A 187 -14.00 18.44 16.77
CA SER A 187 -14.37 18.86 18.12
C SER A 187 -13.57 18.06 19.16
N LYS A 188 -13.60 18.50 20.43
CA LYS A 188 -12.93 17.76 21.51
C LYS A 188 -13.63 16.43 21.84
N THR A 189 -14.89 16.27 21.45
CA THR A 189 -15.69 15.06 21.71
C THR A 189 -15.79 14.15 20.47
N PHE A 190 -15.19 14.53 19.35
CA PHE A 190 -15.20 13.75 18.11
C PHE A 190 -14.10 12.69 18.15
N SER A 191 -14.49 11.44 18.42
CA SER A 191 -13.60 10.29 18.57
C SER A 191 -13.23 9.64 17.23
N ASP A 192 -12.34 8.65 17.27
CA ASP A 192 -12.02 7.82 16.11
C ASP A 192 -13.20 6.94 15.70
N ALA A 193 -13.98 6.41 16.65
CA ALA A 193 -15.22 5.70 16.36
C ALA A 193 -16.21 6.59 15.57
N ALA A 194 -16.34 7.87 15.95
CA ALA A 194 -17.17 8.82 15.21
C ALA A 194 -16.62 9.07 13.79
N LEU A 195 -15.29 9.11 13.60
CA LEU A 195 -14.72 9.22 12.26
C LEU A 195 -15.05 7.99 11.40
N ARG A 196 -14.94 6.77 11.96
CA ARG A 196 -15.27 5.51 11.27
C ARG A 196 -16.72 5.53 10.80
N GLU A 197 -17.67 5.82 11.70
CA GLU A 197 -19.11 5.91 11.36
C GLU A 197 -19.38 6.96 10.26
N VAL A 198 -18.68 8.10 10.29
CA VAL A 198 -18.84 9.12 9.23
C VAL A 198 -18.31 8.61 7.89
N VAL A 199 -17.14 7.97 7.88
CA VAL A 199 -16.54 7.44 6.65
C VAL A 199 -17.37 6.31 6.06
N ASP A 200 -17.76 5.34 6.89
CA ASP A 200 -18.56 4.18 6.49
C ASP A 200 -19.95 4.65 6.03
N GLY A 201 -20.59 5.54 6.79
CA GLY A 201 -21.88 6.10 6.43
C GLY A 201 -21.87 6.92 5.13
N ILE A 202 -20.78 7.63 4.83
CA ILE A 202 -20.63 8.26 3.50
C ILE A 202 -20.54 7.17 2.43
N ALA A 203 -19.63 6.21 2.57
CA ALA A 203 -19.42 5.16 1.58
C ALA A 203 -20.70 4.35 1.29
N ASP A 204 -21.46 4.00 2.33
CA ASP A 204 -22.71 3.23 2.21
C ASP A 204 -23.83 4.05 1.54
N LEU A 205 -23.96 5.34 1.87
CA LEU A 205 -25.02 6.20 1.33
C LEU A 205 -24.77 6.60 -0.13
N THR A 206 -23.51 6.80 -0.51
CA THR A 206 -23.15 7.25 -1.86
C THR A 206 -22.82 6.10 -2.81
N GLY A 207 -22.48 4.93 -2.26
CA GLY A 207 -21.96 3.79 -3.02
C GLY A 207 -20.56 4.03 -3.60
N THR A 208 -19.87 5.10 -3.18
CA THR A 208 -18.52 5.44 -3.67
C THR A 208 -17.45 4.86 -2.77
N LEU A 209 -16.23 4.67 -3.30
CA LEU A 209 -15.12 4.23 -2.48
C LEU A 209 -14.68 5.33 -1.51
N LEU A 210 -14.75 5.06 -0.21
CA LEU A 210 -14.11 5.84 0.84
C LEU A 210 -13.78 4.91 2.02
N GLN A 211 -12.52 4.87 2.44
CA GLN A 211 -12.07 4.03 3.56
C GLN A 211 -11.00 4.76 4.37
N ILE A 212 -10.96 4.51 5.67
CA ILE A 212 -9.79 4.83 6.50
C ILE A 212 -8.74 3.76 6.26
N VAL A 213 -7.60 4.16 5.73
CA VAL A 213 -6.54 3.23 5.29
C VAL A 213 -5.27 3.32 6.13
N ASN A 214 -5.10 4.39 6.89
CA ASN A 214 -4.01 4.48 7.88
C ASN A 214 -4.56 4.93 9.24
N TYR A 215 -4.33 4.10 10.25
CA TYR A 215 -4.65 4.33 11.65
C TYR A 215 -3.38 4.74 12.40
N ASN A 216 -2.94 6.00 12.24
CA ASN A 216 -1.60 6.42 12.68
C ASN A 216 -1.54 6.82 14.15
N VAL A 217 -2.39 7.76 14.57
CA VAL A 217 -2.38 8.31 15.93
C VAL A 217 -3.82 8.51 16.39
N GLU A 218 -4.16 7.86 17.51
CA GLU A 218 -5.49 7.90 18.09
C GLU A 218 -6.00 9.35 18.29
N GLY A 219 -7.16 9.66 17.74
CA GLY A 219 -7.80 10.98 17.83
C GLY A 219 -7.10 12.12 17.07
N GLN A 220 -5.94 11.89 16.44
CA GLN A 220 -5.14 12.95 15.84
C GLN A 220 -4.80 12.75 14.36
N GLN A 221 -4.47 11.54 13.93
CA GLN A 221 -3.95 11.31 12.60
C GLN A 221 -4.48 10.02 12.01
N TYR A 222 -5.32 10.18 10.99
CA TYR A 222 -5.84 9.12 10.15
C TYR A 222 -5.59 9.50 8.69
N VAL A 223 -5.64 8.54 7.78
CA VAL A 223 -5.64 8.82 6.35
C VAL A 223 -6.82 8.10 5.72
N CYS A 224 -7.67 8.85 5.01
CA CYS A 224 -8.76 8.32 4.23
C CYS A 224 -8.37 8.27 2.76
N ALA A 225 -8.68 7.17 2.08
CA ALA A 225 -8.48 6.99 0.66
C ALA A 225 -9.83 6.74 -0.02
N GLY A 226 -10.01 7.24 -1.23
CA GLY A 226 -11.28 7.10 -1.92
C GLY A 226 -11.39 7.92 -3.18
N GLU A 227 -12.59 7.93 -3.74
CA GLU A 227 -12.93 8.78 -4.88
C GLU A 227 -12.89 10.26 -4.48
N LEU A 228 -12.52 11.13 -5.42
CA LEU A 228 -12.44 12.57 -5.19
C LEU A 228 -13.77 13.15 -4.68
N VAL A 229 -14.91 12.69 -5.23
CA VAL A 229 -16.24 13.11 -4.78
C VAL A 229 -16.49 12.70 -3.32
N ALA A 230 -16.09 11.49 -2.93
CA ALA A 230 -16.27 10.98 -1.57
C ALA A 230 -15.38 11.73 -0.57
N LEU A 231 -14.14 12.03 -0.93
CA LEU A 231 -13.20 12.81 -0.11
C LEU A 231 -13.63 14.27 0.03
N GLN A 232 -14.19 14.85 -1.02
CA GLN A 232 -14.79 16.19 -0.95
C GLN A 232 -16.02 16.19 -0.04
N THR A 233 -16.86 15.15 -0.14
CA THR A 233 -18.03 14.95 0.73
C THR A 233 -17.60 14.84 2.19
N LEU A 234 -16.58 14.01 2.49
CA LEU A 234 -15.99 13.89 3.82
C LEU A 234 -15.51 15.25 4.35
N THR A 235 -14.79 16.02 3.53
CA THR A 235 -14.34 17.36 3.90
C THR A 235 -15.51 18.30 4.22
N ASN A 236 -16.55 18.29 3.39
CA ASN A 236 -17.75 19.11 3.59
C ASN A 236 -18.51 18.71 4.87
N VAL A 237 -18.69 17.41 5.12
CA VAL A 237 -19.34 16.89 6.33
C VAL A 237 -18.57 17.30 7.59
N LEU A 238 -17.25 17.06 7.63
CA LEU A 238 -16.43 17.43 8.79
C LEU A 238 -16.40 18.95 9.03
N ASN A 239 -16.38 19.75 7.96
CA ASN A 239 -16.50 21.21 8.05
C ASN A 239 -17.88 21.62 8.60
N TYR A 240 -18.96 20.99 8.16
CA TYR A 240 -20.31 21.24 8.67
C TYR A 240 -20.39 20.94 10.17
N LEU A 241 -19.95 19.76 10.60
CA LEU A 241 -19.94 19.36 12.01
C LEU A 241 -19.13 20.35 12.87
N LYS A 242 -17.99 20.82 12.36
CA LYS A 242 -17.17 21.83 13.01
C LYS A 242 -17.91 23.15 13.19
N VAL A 243 -18.45 23.70 12.11
CA VAL A 243 -19.08 25.03 12.09
C VAL A 243 -20.36 25.04 12.91
N LYS A 244 -21.17 24.00 12.80
CA LYS A 244 -22.41 23.83 13.58
C LYS A 244 -22.16 23.39 15.02
N LYS A 245 -20.91 23.09 15.39
CA LYS A 245 -20.49 22.62 16.72
C LYS A 245 -21.33 21.43 17.18
N VAL A 246 -21.56 20.49 16.26
CA VAL A 246 -22.36 19.29 16.53
C VAL A 246 -21.62 18.44 17.56
N ASP A 247 -22.32 18.11 18.65
CA ASP A 247 -21.81 17.23 19.70
C ASP A 247 -22.58 15.92 19.63
N ILE A 248 -21.96 14.92 19.00
CA ILE A 248 -22.58 13.61 18.72
C ILE A 248 -23.06 12.96 20.02
N VAL A 249 -22.29 13.09 21.10
CA VAL A 249 -22.61 12.53 22.43
C VAL A 249 -23.87 13.16 23.04
N LYS A 250 -24.13 14.44 22.75
CA LYS A 250 -25.38 15.09 23.18
C LYS A 250 -26.55 14.65 22.32
N LEU A 251 -26.35 14.59 21.00
CA LEU A 251 -27.40 14.14 20.08
C LEU A 251 -27.87 12.72 20.37
N THR A 252 -26.97 11.79 20.72
CA THR A 252 -27.35 10.41 21.10
C THR A 252 -28.08 10.32 22.45
N LYS A 253 -27.99 11.36 23.30
CA LYS A 253 -28.76 11.44 24.55
C LYS A 253 -30.12 12.10 24.37
N GLU A 254 -30.22 13.04 23.44
CA GLU A 254 -31.43 13.83 23.18
C GLU A 254 -32.38 13.15 22.18
N PHE A 255 -31.85 12.35 21.24
CA PHE A 255 -32.61 11.71 20.18
C PHE A 255 -32.39 10.21 20.16
N THR A 256 -33.33 9.49 19.54
CA THR A 256 -33.17 8.06 19.26
C THR A 256 -32.08 7.83 18.22
N GLU A 257 -31.45 6.65 18.25
CA GLU A 257 -30.39 6.28 17.29
C GLU A 257 -30.87 6.41 15.83
N GLU A 258 -32.10 5.99 15.54
CA GLU A 258 -32.72 6.13 14.21
C GLU A 258 -32.80 7.59 13.77
N LYS A 259 -33.20 8.49 14.69
CA LYS A 259 -33.33 9.90 14.34
C LYS A 259 -31.97 10.57 14.10
N VAL A 260 -30.95 10.19 14.86
CA VAL A 260 -29.57 10.66 14.63
C VAL A 260 -29.06 10.18 13.27
N LYS A 261 -29.34 8.93 12.89
CA LYS A 261 -28.99 8.39 11.56
C LYS A 261 -29.70 9.12 10.42
N GLU A 262 -30.97 9.46 10.57
CA GLU A 262 -31.69 10.29 9.58
C GLU A 262 -31.06 11.67 9.41
N MET A 263 -30.78 12.37 10.52
CA MET A 263 -30.14 13.68 10.48
C MET A 263 -28.76 13.61 9.82
N PHE A 264 -27.98 12.58 10.14
CA PHE A 264 -26.68 12.36 9.51
C PHE A 264 -26.81 12.12 8.01
N LYS A 265 -27.79 11.29 7.59
CA LYS A 265 -28.07 11.02 6.17
C LYS A 265 -28.40 12.29 5.39
N GLU A 266 -29.23 13.18 5.95
CA GLU A 266 -29.55 14.48 5.32
C GLU A 266 -28.29 15.35 5.11
N ILE A 267 -27.41 15.40 6.12
CA ILE A 267 -26.14 16.13 6.03
C ILE A 267 -25.24 15.55 4.94
N VAL A 268 -25.07 14.22 4.93
CA VAL A 268 -24.24 13.53 3.93
C VAL A 268 -24.78 13.75 2.53
N GLN A 269 -26.09 13.58 2.31
CA GLN A 269 -26.72 13.74 1.01
C GLN A 269 -26.52 15.16 0.47
N SER A 270 -26.76 16.18 1.29
CA SER A 270 -26.53 17.58 0.90
C SER A 270 -25.06 17.87 0.57
N CYS A 271 -24.12 17.33 1.37
CA CYS A 271 -22.69 17.48 1.11
C CYS A 271 -22.23 16.76 -0.17
N TYR A 272 -22.82 15.60 -0.45
CA TYR A 272 -22.53 14.79 -1.63
C TYR A 272 -23.06 15.44 -2.91
N GLU A 273 -24.28 15.96 -2.89
CA GLU A 273 -24.86 16.73 -3.99
C GLU A 273 -23.98 17.95 -4.35
N SER A 274 -23.52 18.68 -3.33
CA SER A 274 -22.58 19.79 -3.53
C SER A 274 -21.24 19.33 -4.15
N ALA A 275 -20.71 18.17 -3.75
CA ALA A 275 -19.50 17.61 -4.34
C ALA A 275 -19.71 17.19 -5.81
N LEU A 276 -20.87 16.63 -6.15
CA LEU A 276 -21.25 16.28 -7.52
C LEU A 276 -21.42 17.54 -8.40
N GLU A 277 -22.04 18.60 -7.87
CA GLU A 277 -22.15 19.88 -8.57
C GLU A 277 -20.77 20.50 -8.84
N LEU A 278 -19.86 20.44 -7.86
CA LEU A 278 -18.48 20.87 -8.04
C LEU A 278 -17.82 20.08 -9.18
N GLN A 279 -17.90 18.75 -9.16
CA GLN A 279 -17.35 17.91 -10.22
C GLN A 279 -17.93 18.23 -11.60
N LYS A 280 -19.25 18.45 -11.69
CA LYS A 280 -19.92 18.83 -12.95
C LYS A 280 -19.46 20.18 -13.47
N SER A 281 -19.27 21.16 -12.58
CA SER A 281 -18.87 22.52 -12.96
C SER A 281 -17.41 22.66 -13.35
N THR A 282 -16.50 21.93 -12.70
CA THR A 282 -15.05 22.00 -12.96
C THR A 282 -14.53 20.88 -13.87
N GLY A 283 -15.32 19.83 -14.08
CA GLY A 283 -14.95 18.60 -14.78
C GLY A 283 -14.04 17.66 -13.96
N HIS A 284 -13.30 18.19 -12.99
CA HIS A 284 -12.39 17.44 -12.12
C HIS A 284 -12.29 18.13 -10.76
N ILE A 285 -12.46 17.39 -9.68
CA ILE A 285 -12.35 17.94 -8.32
C ILE A 285 -10.88 18.12 -7.96
N ILE A 286 -10.51 19.33 -7.55
CA ILE A 286 -9.25 19.60 -6.87
C ILE A 286 -9.58 19.71 -5.38
N LEU A 287 -9.09 18.76 -4.59
CA LEU A 287 -9.35 18.74 -3.15
C LEU A 287 -8.63 19.90 -2.47
N GLU A 288 -9.37 20.67 -1.67
CA GLU A 288 -8.84 21.74 -0.85
C GLU A 288 -8.74 21.33 0.62
N ARG A 289 -7.90 22.04 1.37
CA ARG A 289 -7.76 21.82 2.82
C ARG A 289 -9.04 22.26 3.55
N GLY A 290 -9.61 21.35 4.34
CA GLY A 290 -10.68 21.65 5.28
C GLY A 290 -10.17 22.00 6.68
N PHE A 291 -11.08 22.15 7.65
CA PHE A 291 -10.70 22.36 9.05
C PHE A 291 -9.97 21.15 9.65
N ALA A 292 -10.43 19.95 9.30
CA ALA A 292 -9.93 18.68 9.81
C ALA A 292 -9.32 17.78 8.74
N THR A 293 -9.35 18.17 7.46
CA THR A 293 -8.84 17.37 6.33
C THR A 293 -7.70 18.09 5.62
N ILE A 294 -6.65 17.35 5.25
CA ILE A 294 -5.50 17.83 4.49
C ILE A 294 -5.27 16.84 3.33
N PRO A 295 -5.58 17.21 2.08
CA PRO A 295 -5.27 16.38 0.93
C PRO A 295 -3.77 16.09 0.84
N LEU A 296 -3.39 14.87 0.44
CA LEU A 296 -2.01 14.45 0.26
C LEU A 296 -1.58 14.72 -1.20
N PRO A 297 -0.80 15.77 -1.48
CA PRO A 297 -0.48 16.15 -2.85
C PRO A 297 0.36 15.09 -3.56
N GLY A 298 0.01 14.78 -4.81
CA GLY A 298 0.74 13.81 -5.64
C GLY A 298 0.40 12.35 -5.37
N ILE A 299 -0.52 12.05 -4.45
CA ILE A 299 -1.03 10.69 -4.22
C ILE A 299 -2.43 10.59 -4.83
N ASP A 300 -2.54 9.80 -5.90
CA ASP A 300 -3.74 9.67 -6.72
C ASP A 300 -4.21 8.22 -6.89
N VAL A 301 -3.74 7.34 -6.01
CA VAL A 301 -4.13 5.93 -5.94
C VAL A 301 -4.59 5.64 -4.51
N PRO A 302 -5.73 4.96 -4.30
CA PRO A 302 -6.23 4.67 -2.97
C PRO A 302 -5.58 3.39 -2.41
N PHE A 303 -4.30 3.47 -2.04
CA PHE A 303 -3.57 2.33 -1.48
C PHE A 303 -4.21 1.84 -0.17
N HIS A 304 -3.99 0.56 0.19
CA HIS A 304 -4.55 -0.03 1.43
C HIS A 304 -6.07 0.04 1.48
N SER A 305 -6.72 0.03 0.32
CA SER A 305 -8.17 0.03 0.20
C SER A 305 -8.61 -1.18 -0.61
N ARG A 306 -9.88 -1.56 -0.45
CA ARG A 306 -10.51 -2.67 -1.18
C ARG A 306 -10.47 -2.49 -2.70
N TYR A 307 -10.17 -1.29 -3.19
CA TYR A 307 -9.97 -1.03 -4.63
C TYR A 307 -8.88 -1.92 -5.23
N LEU A 308 -7.81 -2.19 -4.47
CA LEU A 308 -6.67 -2.97 -4.94
C LEU A 308 -6.82 -4.47 -4.69
N TRP A 309 -7.97 -4.93 -4.20
CA TRP A 309 -8.20 -6.32 -3.82
C TRP A 309 -7.99 -7.31 -4.97
N ALA A 310 -8.40 -6.93 -6.18
CA ALA A 310 -8.19 -7.74 -7.38
C ALA A 310 -6.69 -8.02 -7.65
N GLY A 311 -5.80 -7.11 -7.23
CA GLY A 311 -4.35 -7.25 -7.41
C GLY A 311 -3.67 -8.17 -6.39
N VAL A 312 -4.37 -8.62 -5.34
CA VAL A 312 -3.78 -9.44 -4.27
C VAL A 312 -3.28 -10.79 -4.79
N LEU A 313 -4.04 -11.47 -5.65
CA LEU A 313 -3.66 -12.81 -6.14
C LEU A 313 -2.41 -12.78 -7.05
N PRO A 314 -2.29 -11.90 -8.06
CA PRO A 314 -1.04 -11.73 -8.81
C PRO A 314 0.13 -11.36 -7.92
N PHE A 315 -0.08 -10.46 -6.95
CA PHE A 315 0.97 -10.02 -6.05
C PHE A 315 1.43 -11.14 -5.11
N HIS A 316 0.51 -11.93 -4.57
CA HIS A 316 0.79 -13.16 -3.83
C HIS A 316 1.63 -14.14 -4.68
N ALA A 317 1.24 -14.38 -5.94
CA ALA A 317 1.97 -15.26 -6.84
C ALA A 317 3.37 -14.72 -7.16
N TYR A 318 3.53 -13.40 -7.20
CA TYR A 318 4.83 -12.74 -7.36
C TYR A 318 5.70 -12.92 -6.11
N LEU A 319 5.16 -12.64 -4.91
CA LEU A 319 5.84 -12.83 -3.63
C LEU A 319 6.31 -14.28 -3.43
N SER A 320 5.44 -15.24 -3.77
CA SER A 320 5.75 -16.67 -3.65
C SER A 320 6.93 -17.13 -4.52
N LYS A 321 7.28 -16.38 -5.57
CA LYS A 321 8.47 -16.64 -6.41
C LYS A 321 9.73 -15.94 -5.89
N LYS A 322 9.58 -15.02 -4.94
CA LYS A 322 10.64 -14.14 -4.43
C LYS A 322 11.08 -14.50 -3.03
N ILE A 323 10.18 -15.04 -2.21
CA ILE A 323 10.47 -15.53 -0.87
C ILE A 323 10.73 -17.03 -0.97
N ASN A 324 11.94 -17.47 -0.59
CA ASN A 324 12.26 -18.89 -0.54
C ASN A 324 11.80 -19.47 0.81
N PRO A 325 10.83 -20.42 0.85
CA PRO A 325 10.39 -21.02 2.10
C PRO A 325 11.53 -21.70 2.86
N ASP A 326 12.51 -22.29 2.17
CA ASP A 326 13.61 -23.04 2.79
C ASP A 326 14.61 -22.15 3.53
N HIS A 327 14.69 -20.87 3.16
CA HIS A 327 15.58 -19.89 3.79
C HIS A 327 14.87 -19.08 4.89
N LEU A 328 13.55 -19.23 5.03
CA LEU A 328 12.79 -18.51 6.05
C LEU A 328 13.05 -19.11 7.43
N ASN A 329 13.63 -18.32 8.33
CA ASN A 329 13.76 -18.69 9.74
C ASN A 329 12.60 -18.11 10.58
N PRO A 330 11.67 -18.91 11.11
CA PRO A 330 10.58 -18.38 11.93
C PRO A 330 11.05 -17.67 13.21
N ASP A 331 12.22 -18.02 13.77
CA ASP A 331 12.73 -17.44 15.02
C ASP A 331 13.12 -15.97 14.91
N THR A 332 13.36 -15.47 13.69
CA THR A 332 13.60 -14.05 13.45
C THR A 332 12.31 -13.24 13.40
N LEU A 333 11.16 -13.89 13.24
CA LEU A 333 9.85 -13.26 13.13
C LEU A 333 9.02 -13.38 14.41
N ILE A 334 8.97 -14.56 15.01
CA ILE A 334 8.02 -14.84 16.10
C ILE A 334 8.27 -13.92 17.30
N GLY A 335 7.21 -13.23 17.72
CA GLY A 335 7.24 -12.26 18.81
C GLY A 335 8.01 -10.96 18.52
N LYS A 336 8.61 -10.82 17.34
CA LYS A 336 9.48 -9.69 16.95
C LYS A 336 8.83 -8.85 15.86
N TYR A 337 8.39 -9.48 14.78
CA TYR A 337 7.76 -8.81 13.65
C TYR A 337 6.31 -8.44 14.00
N ILE A 338 5.92 -7.18 13.78
CA ILE A 338 4.53 -6.74 13.90
C ILE A 338 4.04 -6.30 12.52
N PRO A 339 3.14 -7.06 11.87
CA PRO A 339 2.64 -6.75 10.54
C PRO A 339 1.60 -5.64 10.57
N ASN A 340 1.47 -4.90 9.46
CA ASN A 340 0.46 -3.85 9.35
C ASN A 340 -0.98 -4.41 9.35
N LEU A 341 -1.20 -5.58 8.74
CA LEU A 341 -2.53 -6.13 8.49
C LEU A 341 -3.33 -6.37 9.79
N ILE A 342 -2.71 -7.02 10.79
CA ILE A 342 -3.38 -7.40 12.04
C ILE A 342 -2.82 -6.73 13.29
N ALA A 343 -1.68 -6.03 13.18
CA ALA A 343 -1.04 -5.27 14.27
C ALA A 343 -0.77 -6.07 15.57
N LEU A 344 -0.50 -7.38 15.45
CA LEU A 344 -0.14 -8.27 16.55
C LEU A 344 1.26 -8.85 16.33
N PRO A 345 2.08 -9.08 17.38
CA PRO A 345 3.36 -9.76 17.23
C PRO A 345 3.19 -11.10 16.49
N PHE A 346 4.06 -11.34 15.51
CA PHE A 346 3.95 -12.48 14.62
C PHE A 346 4.00 -13.80 15.38
N GLU A 347 3.08 -14.71 15.08
CA GLU A 347 3.04 -16.05 15.67
C GLU A 347 2.73 -17.10 14.61
N VAL A 348 3.06 -18.36 14.93
CA VAL A 348 2.85 -19.52 14.07
C VAL A 348 1.85 -20.44 14.78
N LEU A 349 0.63 -19.93 14.96
CA LEU A 349 -0.46 -20.57 15.68
C LEU A 349 -1.75 -20.61 14.85
N ARG A 350 -2.67 -21.50 15.22
CA ARG A 350 -3.97 -21.63 14.53
C ARG A 350 -4.80 -20.38 14.69
N GLU A 351 -4.81 -19.82 15.88
CA GLU A 351 -5.55 -18.63 16.28
C GLU A 351 -5.03 -17.41 15.50
N TYR A 352 -3.70 -17.31 15.34
CA TYR A 352 -3.07 -16.25 14.55
C TYR A 352 -3.47 -16.34 13.07
N ALA A 353 -3.45 -17.55 12.48
CA ALA A 353 -3.91 -17.78 11.12
C ALA A 353 -5.43 -17.50 10.94
N GLN A 354 -6.24 -17.79 11.97
CA GLN A 354 -7.67 -17.51 11.96
C GLN A 354 -7.95 -16.00 11.92
N ILE A 355 -7.24 -15.19 12.71
CA ILE A 355 -7.40 -13.72 12.70
C ILE A 355 -7.13 -13.15 11.31
N ILE A 356 -6.07 -13.62 10.63
CA ILE A 356 -5.76 -13.19 9.27
C ILE A 356 -6.86 -13.65 8.31
N TYR A 357 -7.30 -14.90 8.40
CA TYR A 357 -8.38 -15.41 7.56
C TYR A 357 -9.68 -14.61 7.72
N ASP A 358 -10.07 -14.27 8.95
CA ASP A 358 -11.31 -13.52 9.23
C ASP A 358 -11.30 -12.13 8.59
N GLN A 359 -10.12 -11.51 8.44
CA GLN A 359 -9.97 -10.22 7.75
C GLN A 359 -9.82 -10.34 6.23
N THR A 360 -9.23 -11.44 5.74
CA THR A 360 -8.78 -11.54 4.34
C THR A 360 -9.60 -12.49 3.49
N SER A 361 -10.34 -13.41 4.11
CA SER A 361 -10.95 -14.57 3.47
C SER A 361 -9.97 -15.34 2.57
N SER A 362 -8.70 -15.42 2.97
CA SER A 362 -7.64 -16.07 2.18
C SER A 362 -7.97 -17.53 1.86
N PRO A 363 -8.02 -17.94 0.57
CA PRO A 363 -8.21 -19.34 0.19
C PRO A 363 -7.08 -20.27 0.65
N ARG A 364 -5.87 -19.72 0.84
CA ARG A 364 -4.72 -20.50 1.33
C ARG A 364 -4.85 -20.80 2.81
N LEU A 365 -5.22 -19.79 3.61
CA LEU A 365 -5.45 -19.98 5.04
C LEU A 365 -6.71 -20.83 5.29
N ASP A 366 -7.77 -20.67 4.49
CA ASP A 366 -8.95 -21.54 4.54
C ASP A 366 -8.56 -23.03 4.45
N LYS A 367 -7.70 -23.37 3.48
CA LYS A 367 -7.20 -24.74 3.31
C LYS A 367 -6.39 -25.21 4.52
N VAL A 368 -5.46 -24.39 5.00
CA VAL A 368 -4.63 -24.70 6.19
C VAL A 368 -5.50 -24.95 7.41
N LEU A 369 -6.47 -24.06 7.68
CA LEU A 369 -7.36 -24.14 8.84
C LEU A 369 -8.28 -25.37 8.79
N LYS A 370 -8.83 -25.71 7.62
CA LYS A 370 -9.66 -26.91 7.42
C LYS A 370 -8.86 -28.20 7.55
N GLN A 371 -7.59 -28.20 7.16
CA GLN A 371 -6.72 -29.37 7.19
C GLN A 371 -5.77 -29.36 8.40
N TRP A 372 -6.02 -28.50 9.40
CA TRP A 372 -5.09 -28.26 10.52
C TRP A 372 -4.62 -29.54 11.20
N ASP A 373 -5.58 -30.36 11.64
CA ASP A 373 -5.31 -31.59 12.39
C ASP A 373 -4.85 -32.74 11.46
N VAL A 374 -5.37 -32.78 10.23
CA VAL A 374 -5.06 -33.83 9.23
C VAL A 374 -3.63 -33.72 8.72
N GLU A 375 -3.16 -32.52 8.41
CA GLU A 375 -1.79 -32.25 7.94
C GLU A 375 -0.83 -31.89 9.10
N ASN A 376 -1.33 -31.91 10.33
CA ASN A 376 -0.61 -31.63 11.57
C ASN A 376 0.13 -30.28 11.53
N TRP A 377 -0.57 -29.23 11.13
CA TRP A 377 -0.04 -27.87 10.94
C TRP A 377 0.53 -27.24 12.21
N GLY A 378 0.08 -27.68 13.39
CA GLY A 378 0.63 -27.26 14.69
C GLY A 378 1.96 -27.93 15.09
N SER A 379 2.49 -28.86 14.29
CA SER A 379 3.75 -29.55 14.60
C SER A 379 4.98 -28.75 14.24
N GLU A 380 6.10 -29.02 14.92
CA GLU A 380 7.42 -28.42 14.61
C GLU A 380 7.83 -28.64 13.14
N LYS A 381 7.45 -29.77 12.54
CA LYS A 381 7.75 -30.08 11.14
C LYS A 381 7.08 -29.14 10.15
N GLN A 382 5.90 -28.62 10.48
CA GLN A 382 5.15 -27.69 9.62
C GLN A 382 5.44 -26.22 9.94
N ARG A 383 6.12 -25.94 11.06
CA ARG A 383 6.35 -24.59 11.58
C ARG A 383 6.91 -23.63 10.53
N GLN A 384 7.96 -24.03 9.80
CA GLN A 384 8.58 -23.19 8.77
C GLN A 384 7.62 -22.93 7.59
N LYS A 385 6.91 -23.96 7.14
CA LYS A 385 5.93 -23.85 6.05
C LYS A 385 4.74 -22.99 6.44
N LEU A 386 4.24 -23.12 7.67
CA LEU A 386 3.16 -22.30 8.19
C LEU A 386 3.60 -20.85 8.34
N ALA A 387 4.80 -20.59 8.87
CA ALA A 387 5.37 -19.25 8.95
C ALA A 387 5.47 -18.59 7.56
N TYR A 388 5.92 -19.36 6.55
CA TYR A 388 5.97 -18.88 5.17
C TYR A 388 4.58 -18.52 4.63
N ILE A 389 3.58 -19.40 4.82
CA ILE A 389 2.21 -19.13 4.38
C ILE A 389 1.69 -17.86 5.05
N ILE A 390 1.77 -17.77 6.38
CA ILE A 390 1.32 -16.60 7.14
C ILE A 390 2.02 -15.32 6.65
N LEU A 391 3.34 -15.35 6.48
CA LEU A 391 4.11 -14.18 6.03
C LEU A 391 3.69 -13.71 4.63
N VAL A 392 3.56 -14.64 3.68
CA VAL A 392 3.14 -14.29 2.31
C VAL A 392 1.72 -13.72 2.31
N GLU A 393 0.81 -14.27 3.10
CA GLU A 393 -0.57 -13.78 3.22
C GLU A 393 -0.63 -12.38 3.84
N LEU A 394 0.12 -12.14 4.93
CA LEU A 394 0.25 -10.82 5.54
C LEU A 394 0.71 -9.78 4.50
N LEU A 395 1.78 -10.09 3.75
CA LEU A 395 2.35 -9.17 2.75
C LEU A 395 1.48 -9.00 1.51
N ALA A 396 0.77 -10.06 1.09
CA ALA A 396 -0.08 -10.02 -0.09
C ALA A 396 -1.33 -9.17 0.17
N TYR A 397 -1.95 -9.33 1.35
CA TYR A 397 -3.18 -8.61 1.70
C TYR A 397 -2.91 -7.19 2.19
N GLN A 398 -1.74 -6.91 2.77
CA GLN A 398 -1.30 -5.54 3.09
C GLN A 398 -1.37 -4.58 1.88
N PHE A 399 -1.26 -5.13 0.66
CA PHE A 399 -1.43 -4.40 -0.60
C PHE A 399 -2.82 -3.74 -0.74
N ALA A 400 -3.86 -4.34 -0.15
CA ALA A 400 -5.27 -4.02 -0.39
C ALA A 400 -6.15 -4.00 0.88
N SER A 401 -5.54 -3.99 2.07
CA SER A 401 -6.21 -4.04 3.37
C SER A 401 -6.23 -2.70 4.09
#